data_AF-A0A831T7D0-F1
#
_entry.id   AF-A0A831T7D0-F1
#
_cell.length_a   1.000
_cell.length_b   1.000
_cell.length_c   1.000
_cell.angle_alpha   90.00
_cell.angle_beta   90.00
_cell.angle_gamma   90.00
#
_symmetry.space_group_name_H-M   'P 1'
#
loop_
_entity.id
_entity.type
_entity.pdbx_description
1 polymer ?
#
loop_
_entity_poly.entity_id
_entity_poly.type
_entity_poly.pdbx_seq_one_letter_code
_entity_poly.pdbx_strand_id
1 'polypeptide(L)'
;MLLAVAGLDSETIAERTRQLASGDWSKLSPADRFAFAFARKHAREPWSVTPQDRADLVAYFGPERALDVLWWSSRCHYMTRVADGLQLPLERENVFQPPPMPMAK
;
A
#
# COMPACT_ATOMS: atom_id res chain seq x y z
N MET A 1 1.69 2.16 9.23
CA MET A 1 2.09 0.96 10.00
C MET A 1 3.11 0.08 9.29
N LEU A 2 2.89 -0.39 8.06
CA LEU A 2 3.81 -1.37 7.43
C LEU A 2 5.21 -0.83 7.09
N LEU A 3 5.35 0.44 6.72
CA LEU A 3 6.66 1.02 6.41
C LEU A 3 7.56 1.15 7.64
N ALA A 4 6.99 1.47 8.81
CA ALA A 4 7.72 1.49 10.08
C ALA A 4 8.19 0.08 10.48
N VAL A 5 7.33 -0.94 10.29
CA VAL A 5 7.70 -2.35 10.51
C VAL A 5 8.80 -2.79 9.53
N ALA A 6 8.82 -2.25 8.32
CA ALA A 6 9.89 -2.46 7.34
C ALA A 6 11.20 -1.71 7.67
N GLY A 7 11.28 -1.02 8.81
CA GLY A 7 12.49 -0.36 9.30
C GLY A 7 12.70 1.07 8.80
N LEU A 8 11.70 1.70 8.17
CA LEU A 8 11.80 3.11 7.77
C LEU A 8 11.57 4.01 8.98
N ASP A 9 12.36 5.08 9.08
CA ASP A 9 12.15 6.14 10.07
C ASP A 9 10.94 7.03 9.73
N SER A 10 10.49 7.82 10.71
CA SER A 10 9.29 8.65 10.60
C SER A 10 9.37 9.72 9.50
N GLU A 11 10.55 10.28 9.24
CA GLU A 11 10.72 11.33 8.22
C GLU A 11 10.63 10.72 6.83
N THR A 12 11.31 9.59 6.60
CA THR A 12 11.25 8.81 5.37
C THR A 12 9.83 8.32 5.09
N ILE A 13 9.10 7.87 6.11
CA ILE A 13 7.68 7.49 5.97
C ILE A 13 6.83 8.68 5.55
N ALA A 14 7.01 9.84 6.20
CA ALA A 14 6.24 11.04 5.88
C ALA A 14 6.49 11.48 4.43
N GLU A 15 7.75 11.46 3.99
CA GLU A 15 8.12 11.80 2.62
C GLU A 15 7.55 10.83 1.60
N ARG A 16 7.72 9.52 1.81
CA ARG A 16 7.11 8.47 0.97
C ARG A 16 5.60 8.63 0.89
N THR A 17 4.94 8.94 2.00
CA THR A 17 3.48 9.12 2.04
C THR A 17 3.05 10.34 1.23
N ARG A 18 3.75 11.48 1.35
CA ARG A 18 3.49 12.67 0.52
C ARG A 18 3.71 12.38 -0.96
N GLN A 19 4.78 11.69 -1.31
CA GLN A 19 5.10 11.32 -2.69
C GLN A 19 4.05 10.39 -3.29
N LEU A 20 3.55 9.40 -2.53
CA LEU A 20 2.49 8.51 -3.00
C LEU A 20 1.17 9.27 -3.18
N ALA A 21 0.84 10.19 -2.27
CA ALA A 21 -0.39 10.97 -2.29
C ALA A 21 -0.42 12.07 -3.37
N SER A 22 0.75 12.55 -3.84
CA SER A 22 0.83 13.63 -4.83
C SER A 22 0.23 13.26 -6.20
N GLY A 23 0.22 11.97 -6.53
CA GLY A 23 -0.12 11.48 -7.87
C GLY A 23 0.97 11.72 -8.92
N ASP A 24 2.06 12.44 -8.60
CA ASP A 24 3.27 12.53 -9.39
C ASP A 24 4.29 11.50 -8.92
N TRP A 25 4.46 10.46 -9.73
CA TRP A 25 5.31 9.32 -9.44
C TRP A 25 6.59 9.32 -10.27
N SER A 26 6.90 10.42 -10.97
CA SER A 26 8.09 10.54 -11.82
C SER A 26 9.41 10.22 -11.10
N LYS A 27 9.48 10.58 -9.80
CA LYS A 27 10.64 10.34 -8.92
C LYS A 27 10.73 8.91 -8.36
N LEU A 28 9.71 8.07 -8.55
CA LEU A 28 9.75 6.67 -8.12
C LEU A 28 10.53 5.82 -9.12
N SER A 29 11.01 4.66 -8.67
CA SER A 29 11.70 3.72 -9.56
C SER A 29 10.77 3.25 -10.69
N PRO A 30 11.28 2.87 -11.86
CA PRO A 30 10.47 2.30 -12.95
C PRO A 30 9.59 1.13 -12.47
N ALA A 31 10.14 0.28 -11.60
CA ALA A 31 9.44 -0.84 -10.99
C ALA A 31 8.27 -0.38 -10.12
N ASP A 32 8.50 0.57 -9.20
CA ASP A 32 7.44 1.10 -8.35
C ASP A 32 6.34 1.76 -9.17
N ARG A 33 6.70 2.55 -10.19
CA ARG A 33 5.72 3.18 -11.08
C ARG A 33 4.85 2.16 -11.79
N PHE A 34 5.44 1.07 -12.28
CA PHE A 34 4.71 0.00 -12.96
C PHE A 34 3.74 -0.71 -12.01
N ALA A 35 4.21 -1.10 -10.83
CA ALA A 35 3.38 -1.75 -9.81
C ALA A 35 2.25 -0.83 -9.32
N PHE A 36 2.53 0.45 -9.08
CA PHE A 36 1.54 1.41 -8.60
C PHE A 36 0.53 1.81 -9.68
N ALA A 37 0.93 1.85 -10.95
CA ALA A 37 0.00 2.05 -12.05
C ALA A 37 -1.01 0.89 -12.13
N PHE A 38 -0.54 -0.35 -12.03
CA PHE A 38 -1.42 -1.52 -11.94
C PHE A 38 -2.32 -1.46 -10.72
N ALA A 39 -1.77 -1.21 -9.52
CA ALA A 39 -2.55 -1.12 -8.29
C ALA A 39 -3.62 -0.03 -8.37
N ARG A 40 -3.33 1.13 -8.96
CA ARG A 40 -4.28 2.23 -9.17
C ARG A 40 -5.41 1.86 -10.13
N LYS A 41 -5.09 1.20 -11.25
CA LYS A 41 -6.09 0.66 -12.18
C LYS A 41 -6.99 -0.33 -11.45
N HIS A 42 -6.40 -1.29 -10.76
CA HIS A 42 -7.12 -2.34 -10.02
C HIS A 42 -7.99 -1.78 -8.89
N ALA A 43 -7.56 -0.70 -8.22
CA ALA A 43 -8.35 -0.02 -7.20
C ALA A 43 -9.60 0.65 -7.78
N ARG A 44 -9.43 1.41 -8.88
CA ARG A 44 -10.48 2.23 -9.48
C ARG A 44 -11.47 1.44 -10.32
N GLU A 45 -10.95 0.53 -11.14
CA GLU A 45 -11.69 -0.18 -12.17
C GLU A 45 -11.28 -1.66 -12.16
N PRO A 46 -11.57 -2.42 -11.09
CA PRO A 46 -11.18 -3.83 -11.02
C PRO A 46 -11.74 -4.66 -12.19
N TRP A 47 -12.89 -4.28 -12.75
CA TRP A 47 -13.49 -4.92 -13.93
C TRP A 47 -12.72 -4.66 -15.24
N SER A 48 -11.81 -3.69 -15.28
CA SER A 48 -10.97 -3.39 -16.46
C SER A 48 -9.62 -4.10 -16.42
N VAL A 49 -9.32 -4.86 -15.35
CA VAL A 49 -8.14 -5.72 -15.27
C VAL A 49 -8.31 -6.92 -16.20
N THR A 50 -7.36 -7.11 -17.11
CA THR A 50 -7.40 -8.11 -18.18
C THR A 50 -6.28 -9.14 -18.04
N PRO A 51 -6.32 -10.25 -18.80
CA PRO A 51 -5.19 -11.17 -18.90
C PRO A 51 -3.89 -10.50 -19.38
N GLN A 52 -3.98 -9.43 -20.17
CA GLN A 52 -2.81 -8.70 -20.65
C GLN A 52 -2.09 -7.97 -19.51
N ASP A 53 -2.83 -7.35 -18.59
CA ASP A 53 -2.23 -6.69 -17.42
C ASP A 53 -1.40 -7.68 -16.58
N ARG A 54 -1.91 -8.91 -16.42
CA ARG A 54 -1.17 -10.00 -15.77
C ARG A 54 0.07 -10.39 -16.58
N ALA A 55 -0.04 -10.53 -17.90
CA ALA A 55 1.08 -10.87 -18.76
C ALA A 55 2.19 -9.81 -18.67
N ASP A 56 1.83 -8.53 -18.66
CA ASP A 56 2.78 -7.43 -18.55
C ASP A 56 3.48 -7.42 -17.18
N LEU A 57 2.75 -7.69 -16.09
CA LEU A 57 3.35 -7.87 -14.76
C LEU A 57 4.36 -9.02 -14.74
N VAL A 58 4.01 -10.18 -15.32
CA VAL A 58 4.89 -11.35 -15.39
C VAL A 58 6.13 -11.05 -16.25
N ALA A 59 5.96 -10.34 -17.37
CA ALA A 59 7.06 -9.94 -18.22
C ALA A 59 8.02 -8.98 -17.51
N TYR A 60 7.50 -8.05 -16.71
CA TYR A 60 8.32 -7.04 -16.02
C TYR A 60 9.01 -7.57 -14.76
N PHE A 61 8.29 -8.33 -13.93
CA PHE A 61 8.76 -8.75 -12.61
C PHE A 61 9.13 -10.24 -12.49
N GLY A 62 8.77 -11.05 -13.48
CA GLY A 62 8.76 -12.51 -13.34
C GLY A 62 7.50 -13.01 -12.63
N PRO A 63 7.24 -14.34 -12.68
CA PRO A 63 5.96 -14.91 -12.25
C PRO A 63 5.66 -14.73 -10.75
N GLU A 64 6.66 -14.92 -9.89
CA GLU A 64 6.48 -14.86 -8.43
C GLU A 64 6.19 -13.42 -7.97
N ARG A 65 7.02 -12.47 -8.39
CA ARG A 65 6.86 -11.06 -8.02
C ARG A 65 5.63 -10.42 -8.66
N ALA A 66 5.22 -10.87 -9.85
CA ALA A 66 3.95 -10.46 -10.44
C ALA A 66 2.76 -10.92 -9.58
N LEU A 67 2.83 -12.14 -9.04
CA LEU A 67 1.82 -12.65 -8.12
C LEU A 67 1.80 -11.83 -6.82
N ASP A 68 2.95 -11.46 -6.26
CA ASP A 68 3.02 -10.59 -5.09
C ASP A 68 2.26 -9.28 -5.32
N VAL A 69 2.50 -8.60 -6.44
CA VAL A 69 1.85 -7.31 -6.76
C VAL A 69 0.33 -7.49 -6.90
N LEU A 70 -0.11 -8.51 -7.64
CA LEU A 70 -1.52 -8.79 -7.86
C LEU A 70 -2.24 -9.18 -6.57
N TRP A 71 -1.69 -10.14 -5.84
CA TRP A 71 -2.26 -10.65 -4.59
C TRP A 71 -2.30 -9.56 -3.52
N TRP A 72 -1.19 -8.84 -3.34
CA TRP A 72 -1.10 -7.80 -2.32
C TRP A 72 -2.05 -6.64 -2.58
N SER A 73 -2.15 -6.18 -3.83
CA SER A 73 -3.13 -5.15 -4.20
C SER A 73 -4.56 -5.63 -3.93
N SER A 74 -4.91 -6.87 -4.30
CA SER A 74 -6.22 -7.47 -4.02
C SER A 74 -6.54 -7.44 -2.52
N ARG A 75 -5.60 -7.87 -1.68
CA ARG A 75 -5.76 -7.88 -0.22
C ARG A 75 -5.99 -6.49 0.35
N CYS A 76 -5.19 -5.50 -0.08
CA CYS A 76 -5.36 -4.12 0.36
C CYS A 76 -6.74 -3.57 -0.04
N HIS A 77 -7.15 -3.79 -1.28
CA HIS A 77 -8.44 -3.33 -1.79
C HIS A 77 -9.64 -4.00 -1.10
N TYR A 78 -9.52 -5.27 -0.71
CA TYR A 78 -10.51 -5.95 0.10
C TYR A 78 -10.68 -5.26 1.46
N MET A 79 -9.58 -5.00 2.17
CA MET A 79 -9.64 -4.34 3.48
C MET A 79 -10.21 -2.92 3.41
N THR A 80 -9.87 -2.15 2.37
CA THR A 80 -10.50 -0.84 2.13
C THR A 80 -12.01 -0.97 1.98
N ARG A 81 -12.50 -1.91 1.15
CA ARG A 81 -13.95 -2.11 0.97
C ARG A 81 -14.66 -2.59 2.24
N VAL A 82 -14.02 -3.43 3.04
CA VAL A 82 -14.57 -3.86 4.35
C VAL A 82 -14.66 -2.68 5.31
N ALA A 83 -13.58 -1.88 5.42
CA ALA A 83 -13.55 -0.71 6.29
C ALA A 83 -14.59 0.33 5.87
N ASP A 84 -14.70 0.61 4.57
CA ASP A 84 -15.69 1.53 4.01
C ASP A 84 -17.11 1.00 4.19
N GLY A 85 -17.36 -0.28 3.93
CA GLY A 85 -18.68 -0.90 4.06
C GLY A 85 -19.21 -0.92 5.50
N LEU A 86 -18.30 -1.08 6.47
CA LEU A 86 -18.64 -1.04 7.90
C LEU A 86 -18.50 0.34 8.53
N GLN A 87 -18.05 1.35 7.78
CA GLN A 87 -17.76 2.69 8.27
C GLN A 87 -16.89 2.68 9.53
N LEU A 88 -15.83 1.86 9.50
CA LEU A 88 -14.94 1.72 10.67
C LEU A 88 -14.30 3.08 10.98
N PRO A 89 -14.48 3.61 12.21
CA PRO A 89 -13.82 4.85 12.59
C PRO A 89 -12.32 4.63 12.71
N LEU A 90 -11.53 5.64 12.34
CA LEU A 90 -10.11 5.63 12.63
C LEU A 90 -9.89 5.58 14.14
N GLU A 91 -9.00 4.69 14.57
CA GLU A 91 -8.62 4.57 15.97
C GLU A 91 -7.98 5.88 16.45
N ARG A 92 -8.44 6.38 17.60
CA ARG A 92 -7.88 7.59 18.22
C ARG A 92 -6.55 7.33 18.90
N GLU A 93 -6.34 6.08 19.32
CA GLU A 93 -5.19 5.63 20.07
C GLU A 93 -4.57 4.44 19.36
N ASN A 94 -3.24 4.38 19.35
CA ASN A 94 -2.53 3.23 18.80
C ASN A 94 -2.50 2.11 19.84
N VAL A 95 -3.20 1.01 19.57
CA VAL A 95 -3.27 -0.17 20.44
C VAL A 95 -1.91 -0.87 20.67
N PHE A 96 -0.88 -0.49 19.91
CA PHE A 96 0.49 -0.97 20.06
C PHE A 96 1.43 0.07 20.70
N GLN A 97 0.90 1.12 21.34
CA GLN A 97 1.73 2.07 22.09
C GLN A 97 2.46 1.33 23.23
N PRO A 98 3.73 1.68 23.51
CA PRO A 98 4.38 1.26 24.74
C PRO A 98 3.51 1.67 25.94
N PRO A 99 3.43 0.85 27.00
CA PRO A 99 2.69 1.24 28.19
C PRO A 99 3.23 2.57 28.75
N PRO A 100 2.36 3.42 29.31
CA PRO A 100 2.79 4.69 29.88
C PRO A 100 3.85 4.46 30.96
N MET A 101 4.91 5.28 30.93
CA MET A 101 5.96 5.25 31.95
C MET A 101 5.32 5.52 33.32
N PRO A 102 5.67 4.74 34.37
CA PRO A 102 5.15 5.00 35.70
C PRO A 102 5.51 6.44 36.12
N MET A 103 4.52 7.19 36.61
CA MET A 103 4.80 8.53 37.14
C MET A 103 5.80 8.40 38.30
N ALA A 104 6.89 9.17 38.24
CA ALA A 104 7.80 9.30 39.37
C ALA A 104 6.99 9.80 40.59
N LYS A 105 7.05 9.05 41.69
CA LYS A 105 6.41 9.41 42.96
C LYS A 105 7.13 10.59 43.61
#